data_AF-A0AAD6Y2S5-F1
#
_entry.id   AF-A0AAD6Y2S5-F1
#
_cell.length_a   1.000
_cell.length_b   1.000
_cell.length_c   1.000
_cell.angle_alpha   90.00
_cell.angle_beta   90.00
_cell.angle_gamma   90.00
#
_symmetry.space_group_name_H-M   'P 1'
#
loop_
_entity.id
_entity.type
_entity.pdbx_description
1 polymer ?
#
loop_
_entity_poly.entity_id
_entity_poly.type
_entity_poly.pdbx_seq_one_letter_code
_entity_poly.pdbx_strand_id
1 'polypeptide(L)'
;MSTMGVRYVSGYANVPILTLDLSSITTTAFSAVIAISEIVIFFAVQWSNINIDWTGNDLPFLGCDGEGCPLLPIPDSGTFGPVVGEFHVWTGM
;
A
#
# COMPACT_ATOMS: atom_id res chain seq x y z
N MET A 1 -16.80 28.85 -7.36
CA MET A 1 -16.83 28.60 -8.81
C MET A 1 -15.39 28.58 -9.30
N SER A 2 -14.70 27.45 -9.09
CA SER A 2 -13.28 27.33 -9.43
C SER A 2 -13.18 27.06 -10.93
N THR A 3 -12.60 28.00 -11.67
CA THR A 3 -12.33 27.86 -13.10
C THR A 3 -11.44 26.65 -13.32
N MET A 4 -12.00 25.63 -13.96
CA MET A 4 -11.32 24.44 -14.43
C MET A 4 -10.35 24.87 -15.54
N GLY A 5 -9.10 25.14 -15.17
CA GLY A 5 -8.04 25.47 -16.12
C GLY A 5 -7.75 24.26 -16.99
N VAL A 6 -7.93 24.40 -18.30
CA VAL A 6 -7.57 23.39 -19.30
C VAL A 6 -6.05 23.19 -19.24
N ARG A 7 -5.59 22.16 -18.53
CA ARG A 7 -4.20 21.70 -18.58
C ARG A 7 -4.06 20.73 -19.74
N TYR A 8 -3.39 21.15 -20.80
CA TYR A 8 -2.86 20.25 -21.81
C TYR A 8 -1.61 19.56 -21.25
N VAL A 9 -1.60 18.22 -21.19
CA VAL A 9 -0.36 17.48 -20.93
C VAL A 9 0.44 17.52 -22.24
N SER A 10 1.51 18.32 -22.24
CA SER A 10 2.44 18.47 -23.36
C SER A 10 3.03 17.09 -23.74
N GLY A 11 2.48 16.44 -24.76
CA GLY A 11 2.95 15.14 -25.25
C GLY A 11 1.89 14.21 -25.85
N TYR A 12 0.60 14.41 -25.56
CA TYR A 12 -0.47 13.51 -26.04
C TYR A 12 -1.48 14.27 -26.90
N ALA A 13 -1.09 14.59 -28.13
CA ALA A 13 -1.88 15.43 -29.04
C ALA A 13 -3.20 14.80 -29.56
N ASN A 14 -3.49 13.52 -29.26
CA ASN A 14 -4.61 12.79 -29.86
C ASN A 14 -5.45 11.94 -28.90
N VAL A 15 -5.27 12.08 -27.58
CA VAL A 15 -6.06 11.34 -26.59
C VAL A 15 -7.18 12.27 -26.10
N PRO A 16 -8.47 11.94 -26.33
CA PRO A 16 -9.55 12.83 -25.94
C PRO A 16 -9.51 13.03 -24.43
N ILE A 17 -9.63 14.27 -23.97
CA ILE A 17 -9.51 14.65 -22.55
C ILE A 17 -10.50 13.89 -21.64
N LEU A 18 -11.62 13.44 -22.24
CA LEU A 18 -12.65 12.56 -21.67
C LEU A 18 -12.23 11.10 -21.46
N THR A 19 -11.01 10.71 -21.81
CA THR A 19 -10.47 9.36 -21.50
C THR A 19 -9.43 9.40 -20.39
N LEU A 20 -8.77 10.56 -20.18
CA LEU A 20 -7.82 10.75 -19.09
C LEU A 20 -8.57 10.91 -17.75
N ASP A 21 -9.70 11.61 -17.72
CA ASP A 21 -10.57 11.74 -16.55
C ASP A 21 -11.24 10.41 -16.14
N LEU A 22 -11.71 9.60 -17.09
CA LEU A 22 -12.34 8.29 -16.82
C LEU A 22 -11.40 7.32 -16.09
N SER A 23 -10.10 7.32 -16.41
CA SER A 23 -9.11 6.49 -15.72
C SER A 23 -8.92 6.90 -14.25
N SER A 24 -8.98 8.21 -13.95
CA SER A 24 -8.91 8.73 -12.59
C SER A 24 -10.17 8.38 -11.78
N ILE A 25 -11.35 8.48 -12.41
CA ILE A 25 -12.64 8.14 -11.80
C ILE A 25 -12.71 6.65 -11.51
N THR A 26 -12.31 5.81 -12.46
CA THR A 26 -12.37 4.36 -12.30
C THR A 26 -11.41 3.87 -11.22
N THR A 27 -10.17 4.36 -11.23
CA THR A 27 -9.16 3.99 -10.21
C THR A 27 -9.60 4.43 -8.82
N THR A 28 -10.07 5.68 -8.67
CA THR A 28 -10.53 6.18 -7.37
C THR A 28 -11.78 5.46 -6.88
N ALA A 29 -12.71 5.12 -7.77
CA ALA A 29 -13.89 4.33 -7.43
C ALA A 29 -13.51 2.93 -6.93
N PHE A 30 -12.60 2.23 -7.62
CA PHE A 30 -12.13 0.91 -7.16
C PHE A 30 -11.45 0.99 -5.80
N SER A 31 -10.55 1.95 -5.58
CA SER A 31 -9.91 2.12 -4.26
C SER A 31 -10.92 2.41 -3.15
N ALA A 32 -11.92 3.26 -3.40
CA ALA A 32 -12.94 3.57 -2.41
C ALA A 32 -13.82 2.36 -2.06
N VAL A 33 -14.23 1.58 -3.07
CA VAL A 33 -15.07 0.39 -2.85
C VAL A 33 -14.30 -0.72 -2.14
N ILE A 34 -13.01 -0.91 -2.43
CA ILE A 34 -12.18 -1.89 -1.70
C ILE A 34 -12.11 -1.53 -0.21
N ALA A 35 -11.85 -0.26 0.13
CA ALA A 35 -11.81 0.19 1.52
C ALA A 35 -13.16 -0.03 2.26
N ILE A 36 -14.28 0.22 1.58
CA ILE A 36 -15.61 -0.03 2.15
C ILE A 36 -15.85 -1.54 2.33
N SER A 37 -15.40 -2.37 1.37
CA SER A 37 -15.54 -3.82 1.44
C SER A 37 -14.82 -4.41 2.66
N GLU A 38 -13.64 -3.90 3.01
CA GLU A 38 -12.89 -4.36 4.20
C GLU A 38 -13.66 -4.12 5.51
N ILE A 39 -14.35 -2.98 5.63
CA ILE A 39 -15.19 -2.67 6.79
C ILE A 39 -16.34 -3.66 6.89
N VAL A 40 -17.00 -3.97 5.76
CA VAL A 40 -18.11 -4.93 5.73
C VAL A 40 -17.62 -6.32 6.13
N ILE A 41 -16.48 -6.77 5.60
CA ILE A 41 -15.89 -8.08 5.92
C ILE A 41 -15.53 -8.17 7.41
N PHE A 42 -14.95 -7.11 7.99
CA PHE A 42 -14.63 -7.05 9.42
C PHE A 42 -15.86 -7.29 10.31
N PHE A 43 -16.96 -6.57 10.06
CA PHE A 43 -18.18 -6.74 10.86
C PHE A 43 -18.92 -8.04 10.58
N ALA A 44 -18.83 -8.57 9.34
CA ALA A 44 -19.50 -9.81 8.98
C ALA A 44 -18.82 -11.05 9.60
N VAL A 45 -17.48 -11.09 9.62
CA VAL A 45 -16.71 -12.30 9.98
C VAL A 45 -16.04 -12.15 11.36
N GLN A 46 -15.27 -11.09 11.58
CA GLN A 46 -14.48 -10.95 12.81
C GLN A 46 -15.34 -10.57 14.02
N TRP A 47 -16.30 -9.67 13.84
CA TRP A 47 -17.18 -9.23 14.95
C TRP A 47 -18.17 -10.31 15.39
N SER A 48 -18.65 -11.13 14.46
CA SER A 48 -19.61 -12.21 14.73
C SER A 48 -18.98 -13.46 15.37
N ASN A 49 -17.66 -13.47 15.57
CA ASN A 49 -16.88 -14.60 16.09
C ASN A 49 -17.11 -15.90 15.28
N ILE A 50 -17.27 -15.74 13.95
CA ILE A 50 -17.38 -16.87 13.03
C ILE A 50 -15.99 -17.12 12.45
N ASN A 51 -15.39 -18.25 12.81
CA ASN A 51 -14.11 -18.65 12.23
C ASN A 51 -14.35 -19.33 10.88
N ILE A 52 -13.83 -18.71 9.82
CA ILE A 52 -13.88 -19.23 8.46
C ILE A 52 -12.44 -19.28 7.96
N ASP A 53 -12.03 -20.44 7.46
CA ASP A 53 -10.72 -20.63 6.83
C ASP A 53 -10.82 -20.18 5.37
N TRP A 54 -10.16 -19.07 5.05
CA TRP A 54 -10.11 -18.48 3.71
C TRP A 54 -8.86 -17.62 3.57
N THR A 55 -8.45 -17.37 2.33
CA THR A 55 -7.22 -16.63 2.01
C THR A 55 -7.13 -15.26 2.69
N GLY A 56 -8.25 -14.56 2.91
CA GLY A 56 -8.25 -13.26 3.59
C GLY A 56 -7.87 -13.31 5.07
N ASN A 57 -8.10 -14.45 5.75
CA ASN A 57 -7.72 -14.65 7.15
C ASN A 57 -6.39 -15.41 7.28
N ASP A 58 -6.12 -16.36 6.39
CA ASP A 58 -4.99 -17.28 6.57
C ASP A 58 -3.69 -16.77 5.93
N LEU A 59 -3.79 -16.05 4.82
CA LEU A 59 -2.62 -15.64 4.02
C LEU A 59 -1.59 -14.79 4.79
N PRO A 60 -1.96 -13.86 5.70
CA PRO A 60 -0.98 -13.12 6.50
C PRO A 60 -0.09 -14.00 7.37
N PHE A 61 -0.56 -15.20 7.70
CA PHE A 61 0.16 -16.18 8.51
C PHE A 61 0.83 -17.26 7.65
N LEU A 62 0.42 -17.40 6.38
CA LEU A 62 1.00 -18.35 5.43
C LEU A 62 2.23 -17.73 4.75
N GLY A 63 3.38 -17.87 5.39
CA GLY A 63 4.65 -17.49 4.79
C GLY A 63 5.68 -17.02 5.81
N CYS A 64 6.74 -16.39 5.31
CA CYS A 64 7.84 -15.92 6.15
C CYS A 64 7.42 -14.82 7.13
N ASP A 65 6.35 -14.09 6.83
CA ASP A 65 5.76 -13.09 7.72
C ASP A 65 5.07 -13.72 8.94
N GLY A 66 4.55 -14.95 8.82
CA GLY A 66 3.94 -15.70 9.92
C GLY A 66 4.92 -16.65 10.63
N GLU A 67 5.77 -17.34 9.86
CA GLU A 67 6.70 -18.36 10.36
C GLU A 67 8.04 -17.77 10.86
N GLY A 68 8.32 -16.50 10.54
CA GLY A 68 9.58 -15.86 10.92
C GLY A 68 10.77 -16.52 10.22
N CYS A 69 10.85 -16.36 8.90
CA CYS A 69 11.94 -16.89 8.08
C CYS A 69 12.97 -15.77 7.77
N PRO A 70 13.89 -15.41 8.70
CA PRO A 70 14.87 -14.38 8.41
C PRO A 70 15.89 -14.90 7.40
N LEU A 71 16.21 -14.08 6.39
CA LEU A 71 17.24 -14.42 5.41
C LEU A 71 18.63 -14.60 6.05
N LEU A 72 18.89 -13.88 7.14
CA LEU A 72 20.14 -13.90 7.89
C LEU A 72 19.88 -14.27 9.35
N PRO A 73 20.76 -15.05 10.00
CA PRO A 73 20.64 -15.29 11.43
C PRO A 73 20.76 -13.98 12.19
N ILE A 74 20.01 -13.87 13.29
CA ILE A 74 20.16 -12.73 14.20
C ILE A 74 21.57 -12.82 14.80
N PRO A 75 22.41 -11.79 14.65
CA PRO A 75 23.75 -11.81 15.21
C PRO A 75 23.71 -11.84 16.74
N ASP A 76 24.63 -12.56 17.38
CA ASP A 76 24.72 -12.69 18.85
C ASP A 76 24.86 -11.33 19.57
N SER A 77 25.39 -10.33 18.87
CA SER A 77 25.45 -8.94 19.31
C SER A 77 25.50 -8.00 18.11
N GLY A 78 24.97 -6.79 18.29
CA GLY A 78 24.93 -5.77 17.25
C GLY A 78 23.56 -5.09 17.17
N THR A 79 23.51 -3.97 16.48
CA THR A 79 22.28 -3.23 16.21
C THR A 79 21.90 -3.41 14.75
N PHE A 80 20.60 -3.51 14.46
CA PHE A 80 20.12 -3.35 13.09
C PHE A 80 20.32 -1.89 12.67
N GLY A 81 21.31 -1.65 11.81
CA GLY A 81 21.69 -0.31 11.34
C GLY A 81 23.04 0.15 11.91
N PRO A 82 23.46 1.39 11.57
CA PRO A 82 24.71 1.95 12.07
C PRO A 82 24.71 1.98 13.60
N VAL A 83 25.86 1.71 14.19
CA VAL A 83 26.04 1.85 15.63
C VAL A 83 25.81 3.31 16.06
N VAL A 84 25.36 3.52 17.29
CA VAL A 84 25.10 4.87 17.84
C VAL A 84 26.37 5.71 17.70
N GLY A 85 26.33 6.72 16.83
CA GLY A 85 27.46 7.62 16.55
C GLY A 85 28.08 7.50 15.16
N GLU A 86 27.79 6.45 14.38
CA GLU A 86 28.28 6.28 13.00
C GLU A 86 27.21 6.64 11.95
N PHE A 87 26.60 7.83 12.06
CA PHE A 87 25.77 8.35 10.98
C PHE A 87 26.66 9.13 10.00
N HIS A 88 26.60 8.78 8.71
CA HIS A 88 27.24 9.58 7.68
C HIS A 88 26.55 10.95 7.61
N VAL A 89 27.17 11.97 8.20
CA VAL A 89 26.83 13.36 7.90
C VAL A 89 27.40 13.65 6.53
N TRP A 90 26.56 14.08 5.58
CA TRP A 90 27.02 14.52 4.28
C TRP A 90 27.90 15.77 4.45
N THR A 91 29.22 15.63 4.31
CA THR A 91 30.21 16.72 4.46
C THR A 91 30.48 17.46 3.14
N GLY A 92 29.50 17.51 2.24
CA GLY A 92 29.66 18.10 0.90
C GLY A 92 29.44 19.62 0.85
N MET A 93 30.25 20.40 1.55
CA MET A 93 30.47 21.81 1.17
C MET A 93 31.83 21.96 0.49
#